data_AF-A0A6L6XL95-F1
#
_entry.id   AF-A0A6L6XL95-F1
#
_cell.length_a   1.000
_cell.length_b   1.000
_cell.length_c   1.000
_cell.angle_alpha   90.00
_cell.angle_beta   90.00
_cell.angle_gamma   90.00
#
_symmetry.space_group_name_H-M   'P 1'
#
loop_
_entity.id
_entity.type
_entity.pdbx_description
1 polymer ?
#
loop_
_entity_poly.entity_id
_entity_poly.type
_entity_poly.pdbx_seq_one_letter_code
_entity_poly.pdbx_strand_id
1 'polypeptide(L)'
;PYSPQNCRILLRAIYYAAGMEQEMKRYYVTNVDTEVTVFQKTQKIAVINNSGKECQTDLYINGDFIVRLTLGPGEMRWLNETM
;
A
#
# COMPACT_ATOMS: atom_id res chain seq x y z
N PRO A 1 14.59 -15.23 0.19
CA PRO A 1 13.73 -15.56 -0.97
C PRO A 1 12.67 -14.46 -1.14
N TYR A 2 12.18 -14.24 -2.36
CA TYR A 2 11.15 -13.23 -2.63
C TYR A 2 9.77 -13.68 -2.08
N SER A 3 9.08 -12.79 -1.37
CA SER A 3 7.66 -12.89 -0.97
C SER A 3 7.13 -11.51 -0.59
N PRO A 4 5.80 -11.25 -0.65
CA PRO A 4 5.23 -9.96 -0.21
C PRO A 4 5.61 -9.60 1.25
N GLN A 5 5.70 -10.60 2.13
CA GLN A 5 6.13 -10.46 3.52
C GLN A 5 7.59 -10.00 3.61
N ASN A 6 8.49 -10.62 2.85
CA ASN A 6 9.91 -10.28 2.85
C ASN A 6 10.15 -8.91 2.19
N CYS A 7 9.40 -8.56 1.14
CA CYS A 7 9.42 -7.21 0.57
C CYS A 7 9.03 -6.16 1.62
N ARG A 8 8.01 -6.43 2.44
CA ARG A 8 7.59 -5.52 3.51
C ARG A 8 8.62 -5.36 4.61
N ILE A 9 9.28 -6.45 5.01
CA ILE A 9 10.36 -6.41 6.00
C ILE A 9 11.53 -5.58 5.46
N LEU A 10 11.93 -5.81 4.21
CA LEU A 10 13.01 -5.06 3.57
C LEU A 10 12.67 -3.56 3.48
N LEU A 11 11.45 -3.23 3.04
CA LEU A 11 11.00 -1.83 2.97
C LEU A 11 11.04 -1.15 4.34
N ARG A 12 10.51 -1.81 5.38
CA ARG A 12 10.55 -1.31 6.77
C ARG A 12 11.98 -1.12 7.25
N ALA A 13 12.89 -2.05 6.94
CA ALA A 13 14.29 -1.94 7.31
C ALA A 13 14.98 -0.74 6.64
N ILE A 14 14.70 -0.49 5.35
CA ILE A 14 15.23 0.68 4.62
C ILE A 14 14.77 1.98 5.28
N TYR A 15 13.47 2.14 5.54
CA TYR A 15 12.93 3.34 6.17
C TYR A 15 13.41 3.51 7.61
N TYR A 16 13.52 2.42 8.38
CA TYR A 16 14.04 2.46 9.74
C TYR A 16 15.51 2.88 9.78
N ALA A 17 16.35 2.29 8.92
CA ALA A 17 17.77 2.66 8.82
C ALA A 17 17.97 4.12 8.39
N ALA A 18 17.02 4.71 7.66
CA ALA A 18 17.03 6.11 7.27
C ALA A 18 16.41 7.07 8.30
N GLY A 19 15.81 6.58 9.40
CA GLY A 19 15.06 7.42 10.35
C GLY A 19 13.79 8.06 9.74
N MET A 20 13.17 7.37 8.79
CA MET A 20 12.05 7.85 7.97
C MET A 20 10.76 7.05 8.19
N GLU A 21 10.54 6.51 9.39
CA GLU A 21 9.39 5.65 9.71
C GLU A 21 8.05 6.35 9.49
N GLN A 22 8.01 7.69 9.64
CA GLN A 22 6.82 8.49 9.37
C GLN A 22 6.53 8.61 7.88
N GLU A 23 7.54 8.80 7.03
CA GLU A 23 7.36 8.88 5.57
C GLU A 23 6.88 7.54 5.01
N MET A 24 7.35 6.41 5.56
CA MET A 24 6.85 5.08 5.20
C MET A 24 5.33 4.95 5.41
N LYS A 25 4.77 5.63 6.42
CA LYS A 25 3.34 5.59 6.74
C LYS A 25 2.51 6.65 6.02
N ARG A 26 3.13 7.51 5.21
CA ARG A 26 2.44 8.53 4.43
C ARG A 26 1.37 7.94 3.51
N TYR A 27 1.66 6.81 2.87
CA TYR A 27 0.71 6.00 2.13
C TYR A 27 0.89 4.55 2.55
N TYR A 28 -0.14 3.97 3.17
CA TYR A 28 -0.01 2.66 3.80
C TYR A 28 -1.20 1.76 3.50
N VAL A 29 -0.90 0.49 3.24
CA VAL A 29 -1.89 -0.58 3.11
C VAL A 29 -1.67 -1.64 4.17
N THR A 30 -2.75 -2.11 4.78
CA THR A 30 -2.67 -3.05 5.91
C THR A 30 -2.35 -4.48 5.50
N ASN A 31 -2.80 -4.92 4.32
CA ASN A 31 -2.58 -6.29 3.88
C ASN A 31 -1.19 -6.47 3.27
N VAL A 32 -0.49 -7.53 3.68
CA VAL A 32 0.87 -7.83 3.22
C VAL A 32 0.95 -8.19 1.74
N ASP A 33 -0.14 -8.72 1.20
CA ASP A 33 -0.24 -9.12 -0.20
C ASP A 33 -0.72 -7.97 -1.10
N THR A 34 -0.97 -6.78 -0.55
CA THR A 34 -1.31 -5.58 -1.32
C THR A 34 -0.20 -4.53 -1.29
N GLU A 35 -0.15 -3.72 -2.34
CA GLU A 35 0.77 -2.60 -2.48
C GLU A 35 0.02 -1.32 -2.86
N VAL A 36 0.60 -0.16 -2.52
CA VAL A 36 0.07 1.15 -2.88
C VAL A 36 1.12 1.94 -3.65
N THR A 37 0.70 2.56 -4.75
CA THR A 37 1.53 3.47 -5.56
C THR A 37 0.78 4.78 -5.77
N VAL A 38 1.50 5.90 -5.64
CA VAL A 38 0.90 7.24 -5.69
C VAL A 38 1.52 8.07 -6.81
N PHE A 39 0.65 8.69 -7.60
CA PHE A 39 0.98 9.57 -8.70
C PHE A 39 0.57 11.00 -8.35
N GLN A 40 1.41 11.68 -7.57
CA GLN A 40 1.14 13.00 -6.98
C GLN A 40 0.72 14.06 -8.02
N LYS A 41 1.38 14.08 -9.19
CA LYS A 41 1.08 15.05 -10.26
C LYS A 41 -0.35 14.94 -10.79
N THR A 42 -0.93 13.74 -10.73
CA THR A 42 -2.29 13.47 -11.23
C THR A 42 -3.28 13.20 -10.10
N GLN A 43 -2.85 13.28 -8.83
CA GLN A 43 -3.67 12.97 -7.65
C GLN A 43 -4.33 11.59 -7.74
N LYS A 44 -3.61 10.59 -8.25
CA LYS A 44 -4.10 9.21 -8.40
C LYS A 44 -3.35 8.26 -7.49
N ILE A 45 -4.08 7.31 -6.94
CA ILE A 45 -3.55 6.22 -6.11
C ILE A 45 -3.96 4.90 -6.76
N ALA A 46 -3.00 4.00 -6.94
CA ALA A 46 -3.25 2.63 -7.32
C ALA A 46 -3.04 1.72 -6.12
N VAL A 47 -4.04 0.90 -5.78
CA VAL A 47 -3.92 -0.18 -4.80
C VAL A 47 -3.99 -1.50 -5.55
N ILE A 48 -2.99 -2.35 -5.37
CA ILE A 48 -2.75 -3.56 -6.16
C ILE A 48 -2.80 -4.78 -5.25
N ASN A 49 -3.53 -5.82 -5.66
CA ASN A 49 -3.47 -7.14 -5.06
C ASN A 49 -2.42 -8.00 -5.79
N ASN A 50 -1.33 -8.31 -5.11
CA ASN A 50 -0.25 -9.14 -5.65
C ASN A 50 -0.48 -10.64 -5.45
N SER A 51 -1.61 -11.04 -4.86
CA SER A 51 -1.97 -12.44 -4.68
C SER A 51 -2.91 -12.96 -5.77
N GLY A 52 -2.90 -14.29 -5.95
CA GLY A 52 -3.89 -15.01 -6.76
C GLY A 52 -5.21 -15.30 -6.03
N LYS A 53 -5.50 -14.60 -4.93
CA LYS A 53 -6.70 -14.79 -4.12
C LYS A 53 -7.39 -13.45 -3.89
N GLU A 54 -8.68 -13.48 -3.59
CA GLU A 54 -9.36 -12.29 -3.09
C GLU A 54 -8.73 -11.86 -1.75
N CYS A 55 -8.61 -10.55 -1.55
CA CYS A 55 -8.08 -10.00 -0.31
C CYS A 55 -8.79 -8.72 0.10
N GLN A 56 -8.67 -8.37 1.38
CA GLN A 56 -9.09 -7.08 1.90
C GLN A 56 -7.89 -6.27 2.37
N THR A 57 -7.89 -4.97 2.12
CA THR A 57 -6.88 -4.05 2.63
C THR A 57 -7.49 -2.71 2.98
N ASP A 58 -6.95 -2.06 4.00
CA ASP A 58 -7.28 -0.70 4.38
C ASP A 58 -6.22 0.24 3.83
N LEU A 59 -6.63 1.30 3.13
CA LEU A 59 -5.76 2.38 2.68
C LEU A 59 -5.75 3.49 3.71
N TYR A 60 -4.54 3.91 4.10
CA TYR A 60 -4.28 5.07 4.94
C TYR A 60 -3.46 6.11 4.19
N ILE A 61 -3.77 7.38 4.41
CA ILE A 61 -2.99 8.53 3.94
C ILE A 61 -2.66 9.39 5.15
N ASN A 62 -1.38 9.69 5.39
CA ASN A 62 -0.89 10.44 6.55
C ASN A 62 -1.37 9.90 7.92
N GLY A 63 -1.67 8.60 8.00
CA GLY A 63 -2.21 7.96 9.21
C GLY A 63 -3.73 7.98 9.31
N ASP A 64 -4.43 8.71 8.44
CA ASP A 64 -5.89 8.73 8.40
C ASP A 64 -6.43 7.56 7.59
N PHE A 65 -7.47 6.90 8.12
CA PHE A 65 -8.18 5.84 7.39
C PHE A 65 -8.99 6.46 6.26
N ILE A 66 -8.76 5.97 5.03
CA ILE A 66 -9.44 6.48 3.84
C ILE A 66 -10.57 5.53 3.42
N VAL A 67 -10.23 4.27 3.15
CA VAL A 67 -11.18 3.30 2.62
C VAL A 67 -10.71 1.87 2.85
N ARG A 68 -11.67 0.96 3.06
CA ARG A 68 -11.46 -0.49 2.98
C ARG A 68 -11.79 -0.98 1.58
N LEU A 69 -10.86 -1.70 0.96
CA LEU A 69 -11.03 -2.30 -0.37
C LEU A 69 -11.10 -3.81 -0.26
N THR A 70 -12.08 -4.42 -0.93
CA THR A 70 -12.05 -5.84 -1.30
C THR A 70 -11.56 -5.94 -2.75
N LEU A 71 -10.44 -6.61 -2.98
CA LEU A 71 -9.78 -6.73 -4.29
C LEU A 71 -9.81 -8.18 -4.76
N GLY A 72 -10.25 -8.42 -5.99
CA GLY A 72 -10.19 -9.72 -6.63
C GLY A 72 -8.74 -10.18 -6.89
N PRO A 73 -8.51 -11.45 -7.26
CA PRO A 73 -7.20 -11.97 -7.61
C PRO A 73 -6.49 -11.11 -8.67
N GLY A 74 -5.29 -10.61 -8.36
CA GLY A 74 -4.52 -9.76 -9.28
C GLY A 74 -5.13 -8.39 -9.61
N GLU A 75 -6.19 -7.97 -8.91
CA GLU A 75 -6.87 -6.70 -9.21
C GLU A 75 -6.02 -5.49 -8.84
N MET A 76 -6.02 -4.48 -9.72
CA MET A 76 -5.54 -3.13 -9.43
C MET A 76 -6.71 -2.15 -9.45
N ARG A 77 -6.88 -1.39 -8.36
CA ARG A 77 -7.94 -0.38 -8.22
C ARG A 77 -7.36 1.02 -8.16
N TRP A 78 -7.93 1.90 -8.98
CA TRP A 78 -7.60 3.32 -9.01
C TRP A 78 -8.53 4.11 -8.10
N LEU A 79 -7.93 5.04 -7.36
CA LEU A 79 -8.58 5.98 -6.46
C LEU A 79 -8.06 7.39 -6.75
N ASN A 80 -8.87 8.40 -6.47
CA ASN A 80 -8.41 9.79 -6.42
C ASN A 80 -7.90 10.10 -5.01
N GLU A 81 -6.84 10.89 -4.90
CA GLU A 81 -6.27 11.32 -3.62
C GLU A 81 -7.19 12.32 -2.88
N THR A 82 -7.99 13.07 -3.62
CA THR A 82 -9.13 13.85 -3.12
C THR A 82 -10.36 12.94 -2.99
N MET A 83 -10.49 12.26 -1.86
CA MET A 83 -11.78 11.74 -1.38
C MET A 83 -12.35 12.66 -0.31
#